data_AF-A0A2V7X603-F1
#
_entry.id   AF-A0A2V7X603-F1
#
_cell.length_a   1.000
_cell.length_b   1.000
_cell.length_c   1.000
_cell.angle_alpha   90.00
_cell.angle_beta   90.00
_cell.angle_gamma   90.00
#
_symmetry.space_group_name_H-M   'P 1'
#
loop_
_entity.id
_entity.type
_entity.pdbx_description
1 polymer ?
#
loop_
_entity_poly.entity_id
_entity_poly.type
_entity_poly.pdbx_seq_one_letter_code
_entity_poly.pdbx_strand_id
1 'polypeptide(L)'
;MYNGTISGSFKNALDWLKLLGDRNPPYLTDKVVGLISTAGGMQGLQAVNTMEFVVRALRGSAVPLVMPIAQAWKAFDKQGVAQDAQLTEQLHALGREVARGSCQFALQRPTKADAAKAETKITPLSDEEAKIA
;
A
#
# COMPACT_ATOMS: atom_id res chain seq x y z
N MET A 1 -9.07 2.25 -9.05
CA MET A 1 -9.86 1.14 -9.59
C MET A 1 -10.07 1.41 -11.06
N TYR A 2 -9.84 0.42 -11.90
CA TYR A 2 -10.01 0.51 -13.33
C TYR A 2 -10.84 -0.68 -13.79
N ASN A 3 -11.95 -0.44 -14.50
CA ASN A 3 -12.88 -1.47 -15.00
C ASN A 3 -13.25 -2.54 -13.95
N GLY A 4 -13.52 -2.13 -12.71
CA GLY A 4 -13.95 -3.02 -11.63
C GLY A 4 -12.83 -3.78 -10.90
N THR A 5 -11.55 -3.52 -11.21
CA THR A 5 -10.41 -4.17 -10.54
C THR A 5 -9.20 -3.23 -10.40
N ILE A 6 -8.03 -3.79 -10.10
CA ILE A 6 -6.74 -3.10 -10.08
C ILE A 6 -6.37 -2.60 -11.49
N SER A 7 -5.59 -1.51 -11.58
CA SER A 7 -5.13 -1.03 -12.90
C SER A 7 -4.08 -1.98 -13.50
N GLY A 8 -3.96 -1.97 -14.83
CA GLY A 8 -2.93 -2.73 -15.54
C GLY A 8 -1.52 -2.29 -15.14
N SER A 9 -1.29 -0.98 -14.96
CA SER A 9 -0.02 -0.43 -14.47
C SER A 9 0.36 -0.96 -13.08
N PHE A 10 -0.61 -1.02 -12.16
CA PHE A 10 -0.39 -1.55 -10.82
C PHE A 10 -0.09 -3.06 -10.86
N LYS A 11 -0.83 -3.82 -11.67
CA LYS A 11 -0.56 -5.25 -11.87
C LYS A 11 0.84 -5.49 -12.45
N ASN A 12 1.27 -4.68 -13.41
CA ASN A 12 2.61 -4.75 -13.98
C ASN A 12 3.69 -4.51 -12.91
N ALA A 13 3.50 -3.54 -12.01
CA ALA A 13 4.41 -3.32 -10.89
C ALA A 13 4.46 -4.53 -9.94
N LEU A 14 3.31 -5.13 -9.63
CA LEU A 14 3.22 -6.34 -8.79
C LEU A 14 3.94 -7.54 -9.42
N ASP A 15 3.94 -7.68 -10.74
CA ASP A 15 4.60 -8.80 -11.42
C ASP A 15 6.12 -8.82 -11.22
N TRP A 16 6.75 -7.66 -11.00
CA TRP A 16 8.18 -7.57 -10.68
C TRP A 16 8.53 -8.20 -9.32
N LEU A 17 7.57 -8.32 -8.40
CA LEU A 17 7.80 -9.00 -7.12
C LEU A 17 8.10 -10.49 -7.28
N LYS A 18 7.87 -11.07 -8.46
CA LYS A 18 8.30 -12.44 -8.78
C LYS A 18 9.81 -12.63 -8.67
N LEU A 19 10.61 -11.58 -8.93
CA LEU A 19 12.06 -11.62 -8.77
C LEU A 19 12.52 -11.85 -7.33
N LEU A 20 11.62 -11.66 -6.35
CA LEU A 20 11.89 -11.94 -4.94
C LEU A 20 11.73 -13.43 -4.60
N GLY A 21 11.42 -14.29 -5.58
CA GLY A 21 11.19 -15.72 -5.36
C GLY A 21 12.41 -16.47 -4.81
N ASP A 22 13.63 -16.04 -5.16
CA ASP A 22 14.87 -16.69 -4.71
C ASP A 22 15.38 -16.14 -3.37
N ARG A 23 14.68 -15.16 -2.76
CA ARG A 23 15.05 -14.65 -1.44
C ARG A 23 14.72 -15.67 -0.35
N ASN A 24 15.43 -15.56 0.77
CA ASN A 24 15.13 -16.33 1.98
C ASN A 24 14.78 -15.38 3.14
N PRO A 25 13.50 -15.29 3.56
CA PRO A 25 12.35 -16.01 3.01
C PRO A 25 11.86 -15.41 1.67
N PRO A 26 11.10 -16.17 0.84
CA PRO A 26 10.74 -15.74 -0.51
C PRO A 26 9.61 -14.71 -0.53
N TYR A 27 9.54 -13.93 -1.62
CA TYR A 27 8.46 -12.96 -1.88
C TYR A 27 8.26 -11.94 -0.74
N LEU A 28 7.03 -11.82 -0.24
CA LEU A 28 6.62 -10.92 0.85
C LEU A 28 6.44 -11.66 2.17
N THR A 29 7.06 -12.83 2.33
CA THR A 29 7.02 -13.58 3.59
C THR A 29 7.47 -12.66 4.76
N ASP A 30 6.74 -12.72 5.86
CA ASP A 30 6.90 -11.87 7.06
C ASP A 30 6.71 -10.36 6.81
N LYS A 31 6.12 -9.96 5.68
CA LYS A 31 5.74 -8.57 5.40
C LYS A 31 4.26 -8.37 5.64
N VAL A 32 3.94 -7.35 6.42
CA VAL A 32 2.59 -6.87 6.68
C VAL A 32 2.22 -5.80 5.66
N VAL A 33 1.04 -5.89 5.08
CA VAL A 33 0.61 -5.05 3.96
C VAL A 33 -0.71 -4.35 4.30
N GLY A 34 -0.78 -3.04 4.10
CA GLY A 34 -2.01 -2.26 4.15
C GLY A 34 -2.59 -2.09 2.75
N LEU A 35 -3.92 -2.22 2.62
CA LEU A 35 -4.59 -2.14 1.32
C LEU A 35 -5.39 -0.86 1.19
N ILE A 36 -5.02 -0.04 0.20
CA ILE A 36 -5.70 1.21 -0.14
C ILE A 36 -6.10 1.14 -1.61
N SER A 37 -7.33 1.50 -1.92
CA SER A 37 -7.77 1.69 -3.30
C SER A 37 -8.47 3.03 -3.46
N THR A 38 -8.38 3.61 -4.64
CA THR A 38 -9.10 4.84 -5.00
C THR A 38 -10.03 4.56 -6.17
N ALA A 39 -11.13 5.31 -6.27
CA ALA A 39 -12.03 5.23 -7.42
C ALA A 39 -12.66 6.58 -7.75
N GLY A 40 -13.02 6.79 -9.02
CA GLY A 40 -13.77 7.97 -9.43
C GLY A 40 -15.23 7.95 -8.95
N GLY A 41 -15.81 6.76 -8.81
CA GLY A 41 -17.15 6.52 -8.27
C GLY A 41 -17.15 5.95 -6.85
N MET A 42 -18.26 5.32 -6.46
CA MET A 42 -18.43 4.72 -5.12
C MET A 42 -17.77 3.34 -4.96
N GLN A 43 -17.32 2.73 -6.05
CA GLN A 43 -16.79 1.37 -6.06
C GLN A 43 -15.27 1.37 -5.88
N GLY A 44 -14.78 0.96 -4.71
CA GLY A 44 -13.35 0.73 -4.45
C GLY A 44 -13.02 -0.67 -3.92
N LEU A 45 -13.98 -1.31 -3.26
CA LEU A 45 -13.75 -2.57 -2.54
C LEU A 45 -13.30 -3.73 -3.43
N GLN A 46 -13.72 -3.75 -4.70
CA GLN A 46 -13.33 -4.83 -5.63
C GLN A 46 -11.83 -4.84 -5.95
N ALA A 47 -11.21 -3.66 -6.02
CA ALA A 47 -9.76 -3.56 -6.14
C ALA A 47 -9.07 -4.09 -4.88
N VAL A 48 -9.60 -3.78 -3.69
CA VAL A 48 -9.08 -4.34 -2.41
C VAL A 48 -9.19 -5.85 -2.39
N ASN A 49 -10.35 -6.42 -2.72
CA ASN A 49 -10.56 -7.87 -2.78
C ASN A 49 -9.57 -8.54 -3.75
N THR A 50 -9.27 -7.90 -4.89
CA THR A 50 -8.26 -8.39 -5.83
C THR A 50 -6.86 -8.35 -5.20
N MET A 51 -6.52 -7.25 -4.51
CA MET A 51 -5.23 -7.10 -3.83
C MET A 51 -5.05 -8.09 -2.68
N GLU A 52 -6.10 -8.45 -1.94
CA GLU A 52 -6.05 -9.52 -0.93
C GLU A 52 -5.56 -10.84 -1.52
N PHE A 53 -6.10 -11.22 -2.68
CA PHE A 53 -5.64 -12.41 -3.39
C PHE A 53 -4.17 -12.29 -3.85
N VAL A 54 -3.76 -11.12 -4.31
CA VAL A 54 -2.36 -10.85 -4.69
C VAL A 54 -1.42 -10.97 -3.49
N VAL A 55 -1.73 -10.32 -2.37
CA VAL A 55 -0.91 -10.37 -1.15
C VAL A 55 -0.73 -11.81 -0.69
N ARG A 56 -1.82 -12.59 -0.67
CA ARG A 56 -1.77 -14.01 -0.33
C ARG A 56 -0.91 -14.82 -1.30
N ALA A 57 -1.02 -14.58 -2.61
CA ALA A 57 -0.21 -15.27 -3.61
C ALA A 57 1.30 -14.96 -3.46
N LEU A 58 1.63 -13.75 -2.98
CA LEU A 58 2.99 -13.31 -2.68
C LEU A 58 3.44 -13.65 -1.25
N ARG A 59 2.67 -14.46 -0.51
CA ARG A 59 2.95 -14.89 0.88
C ARG A 59 3.03 -13.75 1.90
N GLY A 60 2.48 -12.58 1.57
CA GLY A 60 2.35 -11.47 2.51
C GLY A 60 1.16 -11.64 3.45
N SER A 61 1.09 -10.80 4.47
CA SER A 61 -0.02 -10.75 5.43
C SER A 61 -0.73 -9.40 5.32
N ALA A 62 -1.94 -9.36 4.77
CA ALA A 62 -2.74 -8.14 4.74
C ALA A 62 -3.33 -7.88 6.13
N VAL A 63 -3.36 -6.60 6.55
CA VAL A 63 -4.09 -6.23 7.77
C VAL A 63 -5.60 -6.22 7.51
N PRO A 64 -6.44 -6.58 8.50
CA PRO A 64 -7.89 -6.59 8.34
C PRO A 64 -8.53 -5.25 7.97
N LEU A 65 -7.99 -4.12 8.46
CA LEU A 65 -8.47 -2.79 8.08
C LEU A 65 -8.03 -2.45 6.66
N VAL A 66 -8.98 -2.05 5.83
CA VAL A 66 -8.74 -1.68 4.42
C VAL A 66 -9.36 -0.34 4.09
N MET A 67 -8.81 0.35 3.08
CA MET A 67 -9.19 1.72 2.73
C MET A 67 -9.62 1.87 1.28
N PRO A 68 -10.90 1.57 0.95
CA PRO A 68 -11.50 1.98 -0.31
C PRO A 68 -11.94 3.45 -0.26
N ILE A 69 -11.26 4.31 -1.02
CA ILE A 69 -11.54 5.74 -1.13
C ILE A 69 -12.40 5.98 -2.38
N ALA A 70 -13.69 6.24 -2.16
CA ALA A 70 -14.62 6.65 -3.20
C ALA A 70 -14.40 8.12 -3.61
N GLN A 71 -14.82 8.46 -4.83
CA GLN A 71 -14.75 9.83 -5.36
C GLN A 71 -13.40 10.52 -5.09
N ALA A 72 -12.29 9.81 -5.32
CA ALA A 72 -10.96 10.23 -4.89
C ALA A 72 -10.53 11.61 -5.43
N TRP A 73 -11.12 12.06 -6.55
CA TRP A 73 -10.94 13.39 -7.12
C TRP A 73 -11.45 14.55 -6.23
N LYS A 74 -12.27 14.26 -5.21
CA LYS A 74 -12.68 15.21 -4.15
C LYS A 74 -11.99 14.98 -2.82
N ALA A 75 -11.35 13.82 -2.65
CA ALA A 75 -10.84 13.39 -1.36
C ALA A 75 -9.57 14.16 -0.94
N PHE A 76 -8.81 14.64 -1.92
CA PHE A 76 -7.55 15.35 -1.72
C PHE A 76 -7.56 16.72 -2.40
N ASP A 77 -6.83 17.68 -1.85
CA ASP A 77 -6.62 18.99 -2.47
C ASP A 77 -5.48 18.95 -3.50
N LYS A 78 -5.14 20.11 -4.09
CA LYS A 78 -4.07 20.22 -5.09
C LYS A 78 -2.67 19.97 -4.52
N GLN A 79 -2.52 20.01 -3.19
CA GLN A 79 -1.30 19.74 -2.46
C GLN A 79 -1.23 18.27 -2.02
N GLY A 80 -2.25 17.46 -2.32
CA GLY A 80 -2.32 16.05 -1.94
C GLY A 80 -2.77 15.84 -0.50
N VAL A 81 -3.26 16.87 0.18
CA VAL A 81 -3.75 16.79 1.56
C VAL A 81 -5.20 16.31 1.54
N ALA A 82 -5.53 15.35 2.42
CA ALA A 82 -6.90 14.88 2.57
C ALA A 82 -7.80 16.03 3.08
N GLN A 83 -8.92 16.25 2.39
CA GLN A 83 -9.83 17.36 2.73
C GLN A 83 -10.70 17.06 3.96
N ASP A 84 -10.84 15.77 4.31
CA ASP A 84 -11.67 15.30 5.43
C ASP A 84 -10.78 14.77 6.58
N ALA A 85 -11.05 15.25 7.79
CA ALA A 85 -10.42 14.77 9.01
C ALA A 85 -10.71 13.28 9.26
N GLN A 86 -11.90 12.80 8.88
CA GLN A 86 -12.24 11.38 9.03
C GLN A 86 -11.40 10.50 8.10
N LEU A 87 -11.25 10.90 6.83
CA LEU A 87 -10.37 10.19 5.88
C LEU A 87 -8.92 10.15 6.41
N THR A 88 -8.45 11.27 6.95
CA THR A 88 -7.12 11.39 7.54
C THR A 88 -6.94 10.42 8.70
N GLU A 89 -7.90 10.38 9.64
CA GLU A 89 -7.84 9.47 10.79
C GLU A 89 -7.92 8.00 10.37
N GLN A 90 -8.72 7.67 9.35
CA GLN A 90 -8.78 6.30 8.83
C GLN A 90 -7.47 5.87 8.16
N LEU A 91 -6.81 6.76 7.41
CA LEU A 91 -5.47 6.51 6.87
C LEU A 91 -4.45 6.32 7.99
N HIS A 92 -4.50 7.13 9.05
CA HIS A 92 -3.66 6.94 10.22
C HIS A 92 -3.95 5.62 10.94
N ALA A 93 -5.21 5.23 11.07
CA ALA A 93 -5.60 3.97 11.68
C ALA A 93 -5.02 2.78 10.91
N LEU A 94 -5.12 2.79 9.58
CA LEU A 94 -4.49 1.79 8.72
C LEU A 94 -2.97 1.75 8.94
N GLY A 95 -2.31 2.91 8.91
CA GLY A 95 -0.86 2.99 9.14
C GLY A 95 -0.44 2.44 10.51
N ARG A 96 -1.20 2.75 11.57
CA ARG A 96 -0.96 2.21 12.91
C ARG A 96 -1.13 0.68 12.94
N GLU A 97 -2.11 0.14 12.22
CA GLU A 97 -2.33 -1.30 12.17
C GLU A 97 -1.21 -2.04 11.43
N VAL A 98 -0.74 -1.50 10.30
CA VAL A 98 0.41 -2.03 9.57
C VAL A 98 1.66 -1.99 10.43
N ALA A 99 1.92 -0.87 11.13
CA ALA A 99 3.06 -0.74 12.03
C ALA A 99 2.99 -1.74 13.20
N ARG A 100 1.81 -1.87 13.81
CA ARG A 100 1.55 -2.83 14.89
C ARG A 100 1.79 -4.27 14.40
N GLY A 101 1.19 -4.65 13.27
CA GLY A 101 1.37 -5.98 12.69
C GLY A 101 2.84 -6.25 12.36
N SER A 102 3.52 -5.29 11.73
CA SER A 102 4.95 -5.43 11.39
C SER A 102 5.81 -5.72 12.62
N CYS A 103 5.52 -5.08 13.75
CA CYS A 103 6.23 -5.37 15.01
C CYS A 103 5.98 -6.79 15.56
N GLN A 104 4.85 -7.42 15.21
CA GLN A 104 4.51 -8.78 15.63
C GLN A 104 5.20 -9.84 14.76
N PHE A 105 5.40 -9.57 13.47
CA PHE A 105 6.10 -10.47 12.54
C PHE A 105 7.62 -10.30 12.55
N ALA A 106 8.12 -9.18 13.06
CA ALA A 106 9.56 -8.92 13.05
C ALA A 106 10.30 -9.75 14.12
N LEU A 107 11.36 -10.46 13.71
CA LEU A 107 12.29 -11.14 14.61
C LEU A 107 12.98 -10.16 15.60
N GLN A 108 13.14 -8.90 15.18
CA GLN A 108 13.63 -7.80 16.01
C GLN A 108 12.68 -6.61 15.86
N ARG A 109 12.37 -5.94 16.97
CA ARG A 109 11.43 -4.83 16.97
C ARG A 109 12.00 -3.68 16.13
N PRO A 110 11.31 -3.23 15.05
CA PRO A 110 11.80 -2.13 14.24
C PRO A 110 11.87 -0.85 15.07
N THR A 111 12.99 -0.13 15.03
CA THR A 111 13.16 1.15 15.73
C THR A 111 12.96 2.33 14.78
N LYS A 112 12.75 3.54 15.32
CA LYS A 112 12.71 4.78 14.52
C LYS A 112 14.01 4.99 13.72
N ALA A 113 15.14 4.53 14.25
CA ALA A 113 16.42 4.61 13.56
C ALA A 113 16.48 3.66 12.34
N ASP A 114 15.88 2.47 12.44
CA ASP A 114 15.80 1.53 11.32
C ASP A 114 14.90 2.06 10.21
N ALA A 115 13.77 2.68 10.58
CA ALA A 115 12.89 3.36 9.62
C ALA A 115 13.64 4.50 8.90
N ALA A 116 14.33 5.38 9.64
CA ALA A 116 15.10 6.47 9.03
C ALA A 116 16.24 5.98 8.10
N LYS A 117 16.89 4.84 8.44
CA LYS A 117 17.89 4.19 7.57
C LYS A 117 17.27 3.56 6.32
N ALA A 118 16.03 3.08 6.41
CA ALA A 118 15.31 2.56 5.25
C ALA A 118 14.87 3.71 4.34
N GLU A 119 14.31 4.78 4.91
CA GLU A 119 13.86 5.98 4.18
C GLU A 119 15.00 6.65 3.42
N THR A 120 16.19 6.75 4.02
CA THR A 120 17.38 7.31 3.32
C THR A 120 17.87 6.47 2.14
N LYS A 121 17.44 5.20 2.04
CA LYS A 121 17.74 4.31 0.89
C LYS A 121 16.64 4.31 -0.17
N ILE A 122 15.49 4.89 0.12
CA ILE A 122 14.41 5.04 -0.86
C ILE A 122 14.74 6.30 -1.66
N THR A 123 15.11 6.13 -2.93
CA THR A 123 15.17 7.25 -3.86
C THR A 123 13.72 7.62 -4.22
N PRO A 124 13.20 8.80 -3.84
CA PRO A 124 11.87 9.21 -4.26
C PRO A 124 11.84 9.37 -5.79
N LEU A 125 10.68 9.11 -6.40
CA LEU A 125 10.45 9.49 -7.81
C LEU A 125 10.69 11.00 -7.94
N SER A 126 11.44 11.41 -8.95
CA SER A 126 11.58 12.84 -9.24
C SER A 126 10.24 13.44 -9.69
N ASP A 127 10.05 14.74 -9.50
CA ASP A 127 8.83 15.44 -9.92
C ASP A 127 8.57 15.36 -11.43
N GLU A 128 9.61 15.12 -12.25
CA GLU A 128 9.45 14.84 -13.68
C GLU A 128 8.92 13.42 -13.92
N GLU A 129 9.50 12.41 -13.27
CA GLU A 129 9.04 11.02 -13.40
C GLU A 129 7.59 10.86 -12.90
N ALA A 130 7.22 11.57 -11.84
CA ALA A 130 5.86 11.54 -11.28
C ALA A 130 4.82 12.20 -12.20
N LYS A 131 5.21 13.11 -13.10
CA LYS A 131 4.32 13.74 -14.07
C LYS A 131 4.15 12.93 -15.36
N ILE A 132 5.08 12.01 -15.64
CA ILE A 132 5.10 11.19 -16.86
C ILE A 132 4.46 9.81 -16.64
N ALA A 133 4.38 9.34 -15.39
CA ALA A 133 3.75 8.07 -14.98
C ALA A 133 2.22 8.17 -14.83
#